data_AF-A0A933C3V6-F1
#
_entry.id   AF-A0A933C3V6-F1
#
_cell.length_a   1.000
_cell.length_b   1.000
_cell.length_c   1.000
_cell.angle_alpha   90.00
_cell.angle_beta   90.00
_cell.angle_gamma   90.00
#
_symmetry.space_group_name_H-M   'P 1'
#
loop_
_entity.id
_entity.type
_entity.pdbx_description
1 polymer ?
#
loop_
_entity_poly.entity_id
_entity_poly.type
_entity_poly.pdbx_seq_one_letter_code
_entity_poly.pdbx_strand_id
1 'polypeptide(L)'
;MVPRTILAVLLACGIAQETSGQIDSRTVKLRVGETLESLLYDEDTDNDKKITIDDPRLSGTSRGDKRFWIPDVQGGLFEVTGTYALSNLLQELSLLRTAGADTASISAKVIFEPPTQRISRFIREHFWDGLTRRVDEQSLPVILSDEKTVSSDGHRYLYVPSSD
;
A
#
# COMPACT_ATOMS: atom_id res chain seq x y z
N MET A 1 -29.00 -53.25 33.54
CA MET A 1 -29.35 -53.35 32.11
C MET A 1 -30.70 -52.64 31.90
N VAL A 2 -30.67 -51.35 31.58
CA VAL A 2 -31.81 -50.46 31.26
C VAL A 2 -31.27 -49.40 30.26
N PRO A 3 -32.01 -49.01 29.21
CA PRO A 3 -31.42 -48.50 27.97
C PRO A 3 -31.23 -46.99 27.90
N ARG A 4 -30.44 -46.60 26.88
CA ARG A 4 -30.07 -45.24 26.45
C ARG A 4 -31.29 -44.40 26.07
N THR A 5 -31.29 -43.14 26.51
CA THR A 5 -32.04 -42.04 25.88
C THR A 5 -31.06 -40.91 25.59
N ILE A 6 -30.78 -40.70 24.30
CA ILE A 6 -30.02 -39.56 23.78
C ILE A 6 -31.00 -38.39 23.66
N LEU A 7 -30.75 -37.32 24.42
CA LEU A 7 -31.46 -36.06 24.26
C LEU A 7 -30.57 -35.13 23.41
N ALA A 8 -30.92 -35.01 22.12
CA ALA A 8 -30.35 -34.00 21.24
C ALA A 8 -31.08 -32.67 21.48
N VAL A 9 -30.40 -31.70 22.08
CA VAL A 9 -30.89 -30.32 22.16
C VAL A 9 -30.18 -29.52 21.07
N LEU A 10 -30.93 -29.29 20.00
CA LEU A 10 -30.65 -28.37 18.91
C LEU A 10 -31.44 -27.08 19.22
N LEU A 11 -30.76 -25.99 19.57
CA LEU A 11 -31.29 -24.61 19.49
C LEU A 11 -30.09 -23.65 19.64
N ALA A 12 -29.54 -23.17 18.53
CA ALA A 12 -29.87 -21.91 17.87
C ALA A 12 -29.12 -20.71 18.47
N CYS A 13 -28.24 -20.12 17.67
CA CYS A 13 -28.48 -18.81 17.05
C CYS A 13 -27.13 -18.29 16.57
N GLY A 14 -26.86 -18.47 15.27
CA GLY A 14 -25.78 -17.76 14.63
C GLY A 14 -26.12 -16.28 14.58
N ILE A 15 -25.22 -15.46 15.09
CA ILE A 15 -25.07 -14.08 14.63
C ILE A 15 -23.68 -14.02 14.00
N ALA A 16 -23.55 -14.56 12.79
CA ALA A 16 -22.53 -14.07 11.88
C ALA A 16 -23.05 -12.72 11.39
N GLN A 17 -22.62 -11.63 12.02
CA GLN A 17 -23.04 -10.29 11.61
C GLN A 17 -22.54 -10.04 10.18
N GLU A 18 -23.50 -9.78 9.30
CA GLU A 18 -23.32 -9.17 7.99
C GLU A 18 -22.70 -7.77 8.16
N THR A 19 -21.37 -7.65 8.04
CA THR A 19 -20.67 -6.35 8.00
C THR A 19 -19.90 -6.12 6.71
N SER A 20 -19.78 -7.14 5.85
CA SER A 20 -18.95 -7.08 4.64
C SER A 20 -19.50 -6.14 3.55
N GLY A 21 -20.83 -5.99 3.44
CA GLY A 21 -21.44 -5.18 2.36
C GLY A 21 -21.33 -3.67 2.55
N GLN A 22 -21.07 -3.18 3.76
CA GLN A 22 -21.18 -1.75 4.10
C GLN A 22 -19.83 -1.02 4.17
N ILE A 23 -18.73 -1.76 4.41
CA ILE A 23 -17.36 -1.22 4.29
C ILE A 23 -17.01 -0.98 2.81
N ASP A 24 -17.61 -1.77 1.92
CA ASP A 24 -17.28 -1.87 0.50
C ASP A 24 -17.60 -0.60 -0.33
N SER A 25 -18.37 0.36 0.19
CA SER A 25 -18.77 1.58 -0.53
C SER A 25 -18.24 2.88 0.08
N ARG A 26 -17.58 2.83 1.23
CA ARG A 26 -17.11 4.05 1.91
C ARG A 26 -15.90 4.63 1.17
N THR A 27 -15.97 5.93 0.88
CA THR A 27 -14.88 6.71 0.28
C THR A 27 -14.56 7.87 1.21
N VAL A 28 -13.27 8.15 1.40
CA VAL A 28 -12.78 9.28 2.21
C VAL A 28 -12.07 10.27 1.31
N LYS A 29 -12.43 11.55 1.41
CA LYS A 29 -11.72 12.63 0.73
C LYS A 29 -10.67 13.22 1.68
N LEU A 30 -9.41 13.22 1.27
CA LEU A 30 -8.30 13.62 2.13
C LEU A 30 -7.32 14.56 1.42
N ARG A 31 -6.47 15.23 2.21
CA ARG A 31 -5.31 15.99 1.73
C ARG A 31 -4.08 15.10 1.75
N VAL A 32 -3.49 14.86 0.58
CA VAL A 32 -2.50 13.79 0.39
C VAL A 32 -1.24 14.03 1.20
N GLY A 33 -0.64 15.22 1.09
CA GLY A 33 0.60 15.55 1.81
C GLY A 33 0.43 15.52 3.34
N GLU A 34 -0.57 16.25 3.85
CA GLU A 34 -0.86 16.32 5.29
C GLU A 34 -1.15 14.93 5.89
N THR A 35 -1.95 14.11 5.19
CA THR A 35 -2.29 12.77 5.66
C THR A 35 -1.08 11.83 5.62
N LEU A 36 -0.27 11.90 4.57
CA LEU A 36 0.94 11.08 4.44
C LEU A 36 1.96 11.37 5.54
N GLU A 37 2.21 12.66 5.80
CA GLU A 37 3.15 13.08 6.85
C GLU A 37 2.64 12.71 8.25
N SER A 38 1.34 12.88 8.48
CA SER A 38 0.72 12.47 9.76
C SER A 38 0.75 10.96 9.96
N LEU A 39 0.51 10.17 8.91
CA LEU A 39 0.55 8.71 8.95
C LEU A 39 1.97 8.20 9.24
N LEU A 40 2.98 8.73 8.55
CA LEU A 40 4.38 8.38 8.81
C LEU A 40 4.79 8.79 10.22
N TYR A 41 4.43 10.00 10.65
CA TYR A 41 4.71 10.42 12.01
C TYR A 41 4.12 9.44 13.04
N ASP A 42 2.89 8.98 12.85
CA ASP A 42 2.21 8.13 13.83
C ASP A 42 2.69 6.68 13.81
N GLU A 43 2.91 6.08 12.63
CA GLU A 43 3.07 4.63 12.47
C GLU A 43 4.45 4.17 12.01
N ASP A 44 5.27 5.05 11.39
CA ASP A 44 6.67 4.77 11.04
C ASP A 44 7.56 5.19 12.23
N THR A 45 8.00 4.18 12.98
CA THR A 45 8.65 4.36 14.28
C THR A 45 10.17 4.25 14.21
N ASP A 46 10.70 3.70 13.13
CA ASP A 46 12.13 3.64 12.83
C ASP A 46 12.58 4.65 11.75
N ASN A 47 11.62 5.39 11.16
CA ASN A 47 11.81 6.45 10.17
C ASN A 47 12.41 5.93 8.85
N ASP A 48 12.06 4.72 8.45
CA ASP A 48 12.49 4.09 7.20
C ASP A 48 11.52 4.33 6.01
N LYS A 49 10.45 5.10 6.25
CA LYS A 49 9.34 5.39 5.33
C LYS A 49 8.52 4.17 4.93
N LYS A 50 8.44 3.17 5.80
CA LYS A 50 7.59 2.00 5.67
C LYS A 50 6.77 1.83 6.95
N ILE A 51 5.72 1.03 6.84
CA ILE A 51 4.93 0.59 8.00
C ILE A 51 4.91 -0.92 7.93
N THR A 52 5.53 -1.54 8.93
CA THR A 52 5.74 -2.98 9.00
C THR A 52 5.29 -3.54 10.36
N ILE A 53 5.40 -4.86 10.50
CA ILE A 53 5.16 -5.52 11.80
C ILE A 53 6.28 -5.26 12.79
N ASP A 54 7.45 -4.82 12.30
CA ASP A 54 8.65 -4.58 13.09
C ASP A 54 8.61 -3.19 13.74
N ASP A 55 7.73 -2.29 13.30
CA ASP A 55 7.46 -1.00 13.93
C ASP A 55 6.81 -1.17 15.32
N PRO A 56 7.54 -0.95 16.43
CA PRO A 56 6.99 -1.15 17.76
C PRO A 56 6.05 -0.02 18.16
N ARG A 57 5.06 -0.34 19.00
CA ARG A 57 4.33 0.69 19.74
C ARG A 57 5.25 1.39 20.74
N LEU A 58 5.33 2.72 20.68
CA LEU A 58 6.20 3.51 21.56
C LEU A 58 5.54 3.75 22.92
N SER A 59 6.16 3.21 23.97
CA SER A 59 5.70 3.36 25.37
C SER A 59 5.51 4.82 25.76
N GLY A 60 4.37 5.13 26.39
CA GLY A 60 4.02 6.49 26.82
C GLY A 60 3.43 7.37 25.71
N THR A 61 3.26 6.86 24.48
CA THR A 61 2.62 7.57 23.37
C THR A 61 1.52 6.72 22.73
N SER A 62 0.77 7.31 21.79
CA SER A 62 -0.14 6.58 20.89
C SER A 62 0.55 6.05 19.63
N ARG A 63 1.81 6.44 19.36
CA ARG A 63 2.51 6.09 18.12
C ARG A 63 2.76 4.60 18.00
N GLY A 64 2.56 4.07 16.79
CA GLY A 64 2.71 2.65 16.46
C GLY A 64 1.63 1.76 17.08
N ASP A 65 0.47 2.31 17.49
CA ASP A 65 -0.65 1.52 18.00
C ASP A 65 -1.45 0.79 16.90
N LYS A 66 -1.03 0.94 15.64
CA LYS A 66 -1.62 0.34 14.44
C LYS A 66 -3.04 0.83 14.21
N ARG A 67 -3.33 2.09 14.55
CA ARG A 67 -4.62 2.74 14.37
C ARG A 67 -4.43 4.19 13.96
N PHE A 68 -4.90 4.50 12.75
CA PHE A 68 -4.83 5.84 12.21
C PHE A 68 -6.22 6.37 11.86
N TRP A 69 -6.47 7.63 12.19
CA TRP A 69 -7.71 8.32 11.87
C TRP A 69 -7.49 9.32 10.75
N ILE A 70 -8.12 9.08 9.60
CA ILE A 70 -8.08 9.99 8.46
C ILE A 70 -9.16 11.06 8.66
N PRO A 71 -8.79 12.35 8.73
CA PRO A 71 -9.74 13.45 8.67
C PRO A 71 -10.26 13.60 7.23
N ASP A 72 -11.56 13.37 7.07
CA ASP A 72 -12.24 13.67 5.82
C ASP A 72 -12.39 15.19 5.67
N VAL A 73 -12.10 15.71 4.48
CA VAL A 73 -12.32 17.11 4.11
C VAL A 73 -13.80 17.51 4.31
N GLN A 74 -14.73 16.57 4.28
CA GLN A 74 -16.16 16.80 4.54
C GLN A 74 -16.56 16.78 6.02
N GLY A 75 -15.59 16.66 6.94
CA GLY A 75 -15.83 16.79 8.39
C GLY A 75 -16.08 15.47 9.14
N GLY A 76 -15.83 14.33 8.49
CA GLY A 76 -15.87 13.01 9.11
C GLY A 76 -14.50 12.49 9.52
N LEU A 77 -14.48 11.40 10.29
CA LEU A 77 -13.28 10.63 10.59
C LEU A 77 -13.42 9.20 10.06
N PHE A 78 -12.37 8.69 9.43
CA PHE A 78 -12.30 7.32 8.95
C PHE A 78 -11.13 6.60 9.62
N GLU A 79 -11.44 5.55 10.38
CA GLU A 79 -10.44 4.74 11.06
C GLU A 79 -9.86 3.68 10.12
N VAL A 80 -8.53 3.56 10.12
CA VAL A 80 -7.79 2.47 9.50
C VAL A 80 -6.99 1.77 10.59
N THR A 81 -7.21 0.46 10.72
CA THR A 81 -6.60 -0.34 11.78
C THR A 81 -5.86 -1.53 11.20
N GLY A 82 -4.70 -1.83 11.78
CA GLY A 82 -3.84 -2.95 11.42
C GLY A 82 -2.76 -2.56 10.42
N THR A 83 -1.57 -3.14 10.63
CA THR A 83 -0.34 -2.85 9.87
C THR A 83 -0.54 -2.94 8.36
N TYR A 84 -1.23 -3.97 7.86
CA TYR A 84 -1.40 -4.18 6.43
C TYR A 84 -2.23 -3.06 5.78
N ALA A 85 -3.36 -2.68 6.38
CA ALA A 85 -4.21 -1.62 5.85
C ALA A 85 -3.52 -0.24 5.90
N LEU A 86 -2.74 0.01 6.96
CA LEU A 86 -1.93 1.22 7.10
C LEU A 86 -0.79 1.28 6.07
N SER A 87 -0.11 0.15 5.83
CA SER A 87 0.90 0.03 4.79
C SER A 87 0.31 0.25 3.39
N ASN A 88 -0.88 -0.28 3.13
CA ASN A 88 -1.60 -0.01 1.89
C ASN A 88 -1.93 1.47 1.74
N LEU A 89 -2.49 2.10 2.78
CA LEU A 89 -2.79 3.54 2.78
C LEU A 89 -1.54 4.37 2.48
N LEU A 90 -0.42 4.06 3.12
CA LEU A 90 0.87 4.71 2.88
C LEU A 90 1.29 4.62 1.41
N GLN A 91 1.16 3.44 0.80
CA GLN A 91 1.52 3.23 -0.60
C GLN A 91 0.61 4.02 -1.55
N GLU A 92 -0.72 4.01 -1.33
CA GLU A 92 -1.66 4.78 -2.15
C GLU A 92 -1.41 6.28 -2.06
N LEU A 93 -1.19 6.80 -0.84
CA LEU A 93 -0.84 8.22 -0.63
C LEU A 93 0.48 8.59 -1.32
N SER A 94 1.47 7.69 -1.31
CA SER A 94 2.75 7.89 -1.98
C SER A 94 2.62 7.94 -3.51
N LEU A 95 1.78 7.08 -4.09
CA LEU A 95 1.46 7.11 -5.52
C LEU A 95 0.77 8.42 -5.89
N LEU A 96 -0.23 8.84 -5.11
CA LEU A 96 -0.96 10.10 -5.32
C LEU A 96 -0.03 11.32 -5.21
N ARG A 97 0.89 11.33 -4.23
CA ARG A 97 1.88 12.40 -4.08
C ARG A 97 2.82 12.47 -5.28
N THR A 98 3.28 11.31 -5.77
CA THR A 98 4.15 11.23 -6.95
C THR A 98 3.43 11.70 -8.21
N ALA A 99 2.12 11.46 -8.31
CA ALA A 99 1.27 11.98 -9.38
C ALA A 99 0.94 13.48 -9.25
N GLY A 100 1.38 14.16 -8.17
CA GLY A 100 1.15 15.59 -7.96
C GLY A 100 -0.25 15.95 -7.44
N ALA A 101 -0.97 15.00 -6.84
CA ALA A 101 -2.30 15.27 -6.29
C ALA A 101 -2.23 15.87 -4.87
N ASP A 102 -2.79 17.06 -4.68
CA ASP A 102 -2.90 17.69 -3.35
C ASP A 102 -4.06 17.10 -2.52
N THR A 103 -5.16 16.73 -3.19
CA THR A 103 -6.33 16.11 -2.58
C THR A 103 -6.79 14.91 -3.41
N ALA A 104 -7.29 13.88 -2.73
CA ALA A 104 -7.75 12.65 -3.38
C ALA A 104 -8.93 12.03 -2.64
N SER A 105 -9.69 11.20 -3.34
CA SER A 105 -10.74 10.36 -2.75
C SER A 105 -10.27 8.91 -2.80
N ILE A 106 -10.10 8.28 -1.64
CA ILE A 106 -9.66 6.88 -1.53
C ILE A 106 -10.83 6.04 -1.02
N SER A 107 -11.12 4.95 -1.70
CA SER A 107 -12.16 4.01 -1.26
C SER A 107 -11.60 3.04 -0.21
N ALA A 108 -12.44 2.64 0.73
CA ALA A 108 -12.10 1.62 1.73
C ALA A 108 -11.69 0.30 1.07
N LYS A 109 -12.24 -0.03 -0.10
CA LYS A 109 -11.86 -1.19 -0.92
C LYS A 109 -10.38 -1.23 -1.26
N VAL A 110 -9.80 -0.08 -1.59
CA VAL A 110 -8.38 0.00 -1.95
C VAL A 110 -7.50 -0.15 -0.71
N ILE A 111 -7.90 0.46 0.41
CA ILE A 111 -7.17 0.40 1.68
C ILE A 111 -7.16 -1.05 2.23
N PHE A 112 -8.31 -1.72 2.19
CA PHE A 112 -8.51 -3.07 2.72
C PHE A 112 -8.44 -4.17 1.64
N GLU A 113 -7.87 -3.86 0.48
CA GLU A 113 -7.77 -4.80 -0.64
C GLU A 113 -7.03 -6.09 -0.23
N PRO A 114 -7.56 -7.29 -0.54
CA PRO A 114 -6.87 -8.55 -0.23
C PRO A 114 -5.47 -8.61 -0.85
N PRO A 115 -4.45 -9.15 -0.15
CA PRO A 115 -3.06 -9.09 -0.60
C PRO A 115 -2.82 -9.75 -1.96
N THR A 116 -3.51 -10.86 -2.24
CA THR A 116 -3.40 -11.57 -3.52
C THR A 116 -3.97 -10.78 -4.69
N GLN A 117 -5.06 -10.05 -4.46
CA GLN A 117 -5.67 -9.17 -5.47
C GLN A 117 -4.79 -7.94 -5.68
N ARG A 118 -4.34 -7.32 -4.59
CA ARG A 118 -3.48 -6.13 -4.59
C ARG A 118 -2.17 -6.36 -5.33
N ILE A 119 -1.42 -7.42 -5.00
CA ILE A 119 -0.14 -7.68 -5.68
C ILE A 119 -0.35 -7.94 -7.17
N SER A 120 -1.39 -8.67 -7.53
CA SER A 120 -1.73 -8.96 -8.93
C SER A 120 -2.07 -7.67 -9.69
N ARG A 121 -2.79 -6.76 -9.04
CA ARG A 121 -3.12 -5.44 -9.60
C ARG A 121 -1.87 -4.58 -9.79
N PHE A 122 -1.03 -4.46 -8.76
CA PHE A 122 0.22 -3.69 -8.82
C PHE A 122 1.19 -4.20 -9.88
N ILE A 123 1.31 -5.52 -10.05
CA ILE A 123 2.12 -6.10 -11.13
C ILE A 123 1.63 -5.60 -12.49
N ARG A 124 0.31 -5.67 -12.73
CA ARG A 124 -0.29 -5.28 -14.01
C ARG A 124 -0.26 -3.77 -14.26
N GLU A 125 -0.52 -2.97 -13.24
CA GLU A 125 -0.76 -1.52 -13.38
C GLU A 125 0.48 -0.66 -13.14
N HIS A 126 1.51 -1.17 -12.45
CA HIS A 126 2.66 -0.35 -12.03
C HIS A 126 4.01 -1.01 -12.30
N PHE A 127 4.17 -2.29 -11.97
CA PHE A 127 5.51 -2.88 -12.01
C PHE A 127 6.02 -3.12 -13.43
N TRP A 128 5.15 -3.54 -14.36
CA TRP A 128 5.57 -3.71 -15.75
C TRP A 128 6.06 -2.40 -16.38
N ASP A 129 5.37 -1.29 -16.14
CA ASP A 129 5.78 0.02 -16.65
C ASP A 129 7.13 0.45 -16.04
N GLY A 130 7.34 0.22 -14.74
CA GLY A 130 8.60 0.54 -14.08
C GLY A 130 9.80 -0.27 -14.57
N LEU A 131 9.57 -1.51 -15.01
CA LEU A 131 10.59 -2.44 -15.51
C LEU A 131 10.83 -2.32 -17.02
N THR A 132 9.86 -1.80 -17.76
CA THR A 132 9.98 -1.67 -19.21
C THR A 132 11.00 -0.59 -19.55
N ARG A 133 11.90 -0.92 -20.48
CA ARG A 133 12.88 0.01 -21.04
C ARG A 133 12.66 0.10 -22.53
N ARG A 134 12.77 1.31 -23.06
CA ARG A 134 12.73 1.61 -24.49
C ARG A 134 13.99 2.39 -24.80
N VAL A 135 14.69 2.00 -25.87
CA VAL A 135 15.85 2.72 -26.37
C VAL A 135 15.36 3.74 -27.39
N ASP A 136 15.54 5.02 -27.09
CA ASP A 136 15.27 6.17 -27.94
C ASP A 136 16.30 7.28 -27.65
N GLU A 137 16.28 8.36 -28.43
CA GLU A 137 17.25 9.47 -28.30
C GLU A 137 17.34 10.03 -26.87
N GLN A 138 16.20 10.10 -26.17
CA GLN A 138 16.10 10.68 -24.83
C GLN A 138 16.60 9.74 -23.73
N SER A 139 16.33 8.45 -23.87
CA SER A 139 16.73 7.41 -22.90
C SER A 139 18.16 6.92 -23.09
N LEU A 140 18.73 7.09 -24.28
CA LEU A 140 20.07 6.57 -24.61
C LEU A 140 21.17 7.02 -23.63
N PRO A 141 21.27 8.29 -23.19
CA PRO A 141 22.28 8.70 -22.23
C PRO A 141 22.17 7.99 -20.87
N VAL A 142 20.95 7.68 -20.44
CA VAL A 142 20.66 6.96 -19.19
C VAL A 142 21.01 5.49 -19.33
N ILE A 143 20.64 4.87 -20.45
CA ILE A 143 20.88 3.45 -20.72
C ILE A 143 22.37 3.15 -20.85
N LEU A 144 23.14 4.05 -21.48
CA LEU A 144 24.58 3.92 -21.60
C LEU A 144 25.34 4.20 -20.29
N SER A 145 24.65 4.68 -19.26
CA SER A 145 25.25 4.87 -17.94
C SER A 145 25.32 3.53 -17.22
N ASP A 146 26.48 2.88 -17.28
CA ASP A 146 26.73 1.63 -16.57
C ASP A 146 27.78 1.85 -15.48
N GLU A 147 27.34 1.84 -14.22
CA GLU A 147 28.21 2.02 -13.05
C GLU A 147 29.15 0.83 -12.83
N LYS A 148 28.89 -0.32 -13.46
CA LYS A 148 29.73 -1.51 -13.35
C LYS A 148 30.88 -1.52 -14.35
N THR A 149 30.82 -0.69 -15.39
CA THR A 149 31.88 -0.58 -16.39
C THR A 149 32.55 0.80 -16.28
N VAL A 150 33.76 0.80 -15.72
CA VAL A 150 34.62 1.98 -15.73
C VAL A 150 35.54 1.87 -16.93
N SER A 151 35.17 2.51 -18.04
CA SER A 151 36.07 2.65 -19.18
C SER A 151 37.25 3.55 -18.79
N SER A 152 38.47 3.12 -19.04
CA SER A 152 39.68 3.87 -18.68
C SER A 152 39.83 5.19 -19.44
N ASP A 153 39.13 5.35 -20.55
CA ASP A 153 39.07 6.55 -21.39
C ASP A 153 37.89 7.49 -21.06
N GLY A 154 37.03 7.11 -20.11
CA GLY A 154 35.86 7.88 -19.72
C GLY A 154 34.71 7.88 -20.74
N HIS A 155 34.78 7.04 -21.78
CA HIS A 155 33.75 6.94 -22.81
C HIS A 155 32.74 5.82 -22.53
N ARG A 156 31.51 6.00 -23.04
CA ARG A 156 30.43 5.00 -23.00
C ARG A 156 30.24 4.44 -24.40
N TYR A 157 30.12 3.12 -24.50
CA TYR A 157 30.13 2.41 -25.78
C TYR A 157 28.76 1.82 -26.12
N LEU A 158 28.32 2.02 -27.35
CA LEU A 158 27.22 1.29 -27.97
C LEU A 158 27.79 0.52 -29.16
N TYR A 159 27.76 -0.81 -29.09
CA TYR A 159 28.21 -1.65 -30.19
C TYR A 159 27.04 -1.93 -31.13
N VAL A 160 27.25 -1.67 -32.41
CA VAL A 160 26.28 -1.89 -33.48
C VAL A 160 26.85 -2.97 -34.41
N PRO A 161 26.06 -3.98 -34.82
CA PRO A 161 26.48 -4.94 -35.84
C PRO A 161 26.92 -4.23 -37.12
N SER A 162 27.94 -4.74 -37.82
CA SER A 162 28.47 -4.09 -39.03
C SER A 162 27.48 -4.04 -40.20
N SER A 163 26.40 -4.81 -40.13
CA SER A 163 25.36 -4.92 -41.14
C SER A 163 24.17 -4.00 -40.91
N ASP A 164 24.12 -3.32 -39.76
CA ASP A 164 23.07 -2.39 -39.35
C ASP A 164 23.52 -0.94 -39.60
#